data_AF-D3F6V6-F1
#
_entry.id   AF-D3F6V6-F1
#
_cell.length_a   1.000
_cell.length_b   1.000
_cell.length_c   1.000
_cell.angle_alpha   90.00
_cell.angle_beta   90.00
_cell.angle_gamma   90.00
#
_symmetry.space_group_name_H-M   'P 1'
#
loop_
_entity.id
_entity.type
_entity.pdbx_description
1 polymer ?
#
loop_
_entity_poly.entity_id
_entity_poly.type
_entity_poly.pdbx_seq_one_letter_code
_entity_poly.pdbx_strand_id
1 'polypeptide(L)'
;MTAARRAALRAALVEAGRGKPVAPYTLDEAMTFFCPQENVEGLDLPLVRDFQGWVREEHEPSTEGDRAILLLLPCQPRKPYALAPEHLAINGALLAAGFAPTGRGDWPKQLDTDVAPELRSNAPLLRDGLRIDRAVISEPFGLVPYEAIYHWHGVLSPCARYDDPGLFEHRGLGAPWREDSTSVARADGTHRWGDAERAAYVEAHNRLATEIAAALERLASHYDAIVSYTTTTLTHRSFLADHAGRRAVRLPNARTAGGVHRRLVGVNDLVPGLVEILPAPADLDALRAASGRRLPQELLSDPLLLDRLVARVDALAAA
;
A
#
# COMPACT_ATOMS: atom_id res chain seq x y z
N MET A 1 12.66 -25.10 -19.68
CA MET A 1 12.27 -25.59 -18.33
C MET A 1 11.04 -26.48 -18.45
N THR A 2 10.92 -27.57 -17.68
CA THR A 2 9.76 -28.49 -17.74
C THR A 2 8.54 -27.92 -17.01
N ALA A 3 7.33 -28.37 -17.37
CA ALA A 3 6.08 -27.98 -16.70
C ALA A 3 6.09 -28.34 -15.20
N ALA A 4 6.61 -29.52 -14.84
CA ALA A 4 6.75 -29.93 -13.44
C ALA A 4 7.62 -28.98 -12.62
N ARG A 5 8.73 -28.49 -13.20
CA ARG A 5 9.59 -27.51 -12.53
C ARG A 5 8.93 -26.13 -12.40
N ARG A 6 8.15 -25.71 -13.40
CA ARG A 6 7.33 -24.48 -13.32
C ARG A 6 6.32 -24.57 -12.17
N ALA A 7 5.58 -25.67 -12.08
CA ALA A 7 4.62 -25.92 -11.00
C ALA A 7 5.28 -25.91 -9.61
N ALA A 8 6.45 -26.56 -9.46
CA ALA A 8 7.17 -26.58 -8.20
C ALA A 8 7.65 -25.19 -7.74
N LEU A 9 8.12 -24.35 -8.66
CA LEU A 9 8.50 -22.97 -8.36
C LEU A 9 7.30 -22.15 -7.88
N ARG A 10 6.16 -22.29 -8.56
CA ARG A 10 4.92 -21.59 -8.17
C ARG A 10 4.41 -22.06 -6.81
N ALA A 11 4.45 -23.36 -6.53
CA ALA A 11 4.02 -23.92 -5.25
C ALA A 11 4.87 -23.41 -4.07
N ALA A 12 6.19 -23.28 -4.25
CA ALA A 12 7.08 -22.74 -3.22
C ALA A 12 6.73 -21.28 -2.84
N LEU A 13 6.31 -20.46 -3.82
CA LEU A 13 5.87 -19.09 -3.57
C LEU A 13 4.56 -19.04 -2.80
N VAL A 14 3.59 -19.90 -3.14
CA VAL A 14 2.34 -20.04 -2.39
C VAL A 14 2.61 -20.40 -0.94
N GLU A 15 3.49 -21.39 -0.72
CA GLU A 15 3.84 -21.83 0.63
C GLU A 15 4.47 -20.69 1.45
N ALA A 16 5.39 -19.93 0.85
CA ALA A 16 5.95 -18.74 1.49
C ALA A 16 4.88 -17.66 1.81
N GLY A 17 3.83 -17.56 0.98
CA GLY A 17 2.70 -16.66 1.20
C GLY A 17 1.79 -17.08 2.36
N ARG A 18 1.68 -18.37 2.69
CA ARG A 18 0.74 -18.87 3.72
C ARG A 18 1.03 -18.33 5.12
N GLY A 19 2.28 -17.96 5.41
CA GLY A 19 2.67 -17.39 6.70
C GLY A 19 2.34 -15.90 6.89
N LYS A 20 1.80 -15.23 5.88
CA LYS A 20 1.55 -13.78 5.91
C LYS A 20 0.22 -13.37 6.57
N PRO A 21 -0.91 -14.04 6.28
CA PRO A 21 -2.15 -13.82 7.03
C PRO A 21 -2.07 -14.36 8.46
N VAL A 22 -2.52 -13.56 9.43
CA VAL A 22 -2.69 -13.96 10.82
C VAL A 22 -4.06 -14.60 10.99
N ALA A 23 -4.18 -15.67 11.77
CA ALA A 23 -5.48 -16.29 12.05
C ALA A 23 -6.48 -15.26 12.62
N PRO A 24 -7.77 -15.28 12.22
CA PRO A 24 -8.46 -16.35 11.50
C PRO A 24 -8.35 -16.28 9.97
N TYR A 25 -7.56 -15.35 9.42
CA TYR A 25 -7.38 -15.24 7.99
C TYR A 25 -6.48 -16.35 7.46
N THR A 26 -6.77 -16.81 6.26
CA THR A 26 -5.96 -17.76 5.51
C THR A 26 -5.69 -17.22 4.12
N LEU A 27 -4.56 -17.61 3.53
CA LEU A 27 -4.23 -17.27 2.16
C LEU A 27 -5.27 -17.91 1.21
N ASP A 28 -5.92 -17.07 0.42
CA ASP A 28 -6.66 -17.45 -0.75
C ASP A 28 -5.66 -17.62 -1.91
N GLU A 29 -5.47 -18.86 -2.35
CA GLU A 29 -4.49 -19.17 -3.39
C GLU A 29 -4.84 -18.57 -4.75
N ALA A 30 -6.12 -18.29 -5.00
CA ALA A 30 -6.55 -17.58 -6.21
C ALA A 30 -6.12 -16.09 -6.18
N MET A 31 -5.78 -15.58 -4.99
CA MET A 31 -5.30 -14.22 -4.77
C MET A 31 -3.80 -14.20 -4.46
N THR A 32 -3.02 -14.75 -5.38
CA THR A 32 -1.55 -14.74 -5.27
C THR A 32 -0.92 -14.16 -6.53
N PHE A 33 -0.26 -13.01 -6.38
CA PHE A 33 0.25 -12.20 -7.48
C PHE A 33 1.76 -12.05 -7.33
N PHE A 34 2.51 -13.03 -7.83
CA PHE A 34 3.96 -13.12 -7.64
C PHE A 34 4.76 -12.46 -8.77
N CYS A 35 4.10 -11.90 -9.78
CA CYS A 35 4.73 -11.13 -10.86
C CYS A 35 3.78 -10.08 -11.44
N PRO A 36 4.29 -9.09 -12.21
CA PRO A 36 3.46 -8.02 -12.75
C PRO A 36 2.33 -8.48 -13.67
N GLN A 37 2.52 -9.57 -14.43
CA GLN A 37 1.47 -10.16 -15.25
C GLN A 37 0.31 -10.67 -14.38
N GLU A 38 0.61 -11.38 -13.29
CA GLU A 38 -0.40 -11.84 -12.34
C GLU A 38 -1.08 -10.63 -11.64
N ASN A 39 -0.39 -9.50 -11.44
CA ASN A 39 -1.05 -8.28 -10.95
C ASN A 39 -2.08 -7.73 -11.94
N VAL A 40 -1.76 -7.70 -13.24
CA VAL A 40 -2.73 -7.30 -14.28
C VAL A 40 -3.95 -8.22 -14.26
N GLU A 41 -3.72 -9.54 -14.21
CA GLU A 41 -4.79 -10.55 -14.10
C GLU A 41 -5.61 -10.36 -12.80
N GLY A 42 -4.94 -10.02 -11.70
CA GLY A 42 -5.55 -9.77 -10.39
C GLY A 42 -6.53 -8.60 -10.39
N LEU A 43 -6.24 -7.53 -11.16
CA LEU A 43 -7.15 -6.39 -11.34
C LEU A 43 -8.45 -6.77 -12.07
N ASP A 44 -8.49 -7.94 -12.71
CA ASP A 44 -9.65 -8.43 -13.44
C ASP A 44 -10.46 -9.48 -12.67
N LEU A 45 -10.00 -9.89 -11.48
CA LEU A 45 -10.75 -10.78 -10.60
C LEU A 45 -12.05 -10.10 -10.14
N PRO A 46 -13.21 -10.79 -10.20
CA PRO A 46 -14.49 -10.22 -9.77
C PRO A 46 -14.43 -9.62 -8.36
N LEU A 47 -13.86 -10.36 -7.40
CA LEU A 47 -13.72 -9.89 -6.02
C LEU A 47 -12.89 -8.60 -5.88
N VAL A 48 -11.85 -8.43 -6.70
CA VAL A 48 -11.01 -7.21 -6.67
C VAL A 48 -11.78 -6.04 -7.28
N ARG A 49 -12.45 -6.27 -8.41
CA ARG A 49 -13.29 -5.25 -9.06
C ARG A 49 -14.47 -4.82 -8.19
N ASP A 50 -15.12 -5.76 -7.54
CA ASP A 50 -16.24 -5.50 -6.63
C ASP A 50 -15.77 -4.65 -5.44
N PHE A 51 -14.61 -4.98 -4.85
CA PHE A 51 -14.03 -4.18 -3.78
C PHE A 51 -13.63 -2.77 -4.26
N GLN A 52 -12.96 -2.65 -5.41
CA GLN A 52 -12.57 -1.36 -5.99
C GLN A 52 -13.81 -0.51 -6.32
N GLY A 53 -14.84 -1.13 -6.90
CA GLY A 53 -16.13 -0.50 -7.19
C GLY A 53 -16.80 0.01 -5.92
N TRP A 54 -16.86 -0.82 -4.87
CA TRP A 54 -17.38 -0.40 -3.57
C TRP A 54 -16.64 0.81 -3.00
N VAL A 55 -15.30 0.83 -3.01
CA VAL A 55 -14.53 2.01 -2.54
C VAL A 55 -14.79 3.23 -3.40
N ARG A 56 -14.85 3.05 -4.73
CA ARG A 56 -15.04 4.14 -5.69
C ARG A 56 -16.45 4.72 -5.65
N GLU A 57 -17.48 3.93 -5.33
CA GLU A 57 -18.89 4.31 -5.58
C GLU A 57 -19.77 4.28 -4.34
N GLU A 58 -19.44 3.47 -3.32
CA GLU A 58 -20.35 3.18 -2.20
C GLU A 58 -19.77 3.48 -0.81
N HIS A 59 -18.45 3.46 -0.65
CA HIS A 59 -17.82 3.71 0.65
C HIS A 59 -18.05 5.14 1.11
N GLU A 60 -18.64 5.29 2.29
CA GLU A 60 -18.85 6.58 2.94
C GLU A 60 -17.96 6.69 4.18
N PRO A 61 -17.09 7.71 4.27
CA PRO A 61 -16.33 8.00 5.49
C PRO A 61 -17.24 8.22 6.70
N SER A 62 -16.64 8.13 7.89
CA SER A 62 -17.30 8.63 9.10
C SER A 62 -17.71 10.10 8.93
N THR A 63 -18.71 10.54 9.69
CA THR A 63 -19.11 11.95 9.79
C THR A 63 -18.85 12.51 11.18
N GLU A 64 -18.12 11.77 12.02
CA GLU A 64 -17.75 12.22 13.37
C GLU A 64 -16.66 13.30 13.33
N GLY A 65 -16.73 14.27 14.24
CA GLY A 65 -15.79 15.39 14.29
C GLY A 65 -16.16 16.55 13.38
N ASP A 66 -15.51 17.70 13.59
CA ASP A 66 -15.75 18.94 12.85
C ASP A 66 -14.89 19.03 11.59
N ARG A 67 -13.74 18.32 11.61
CA ARG A 67 -12.70 18.34 10.60
C ARG A 67 -12.18 16.93 10.37
N ALA A 68 -11.69 16.64 9.17
CA ALA A 68 -11.18 15.32 8.85
C ALA A 68 -9.95 15.35 7.95
N ILE A 69 -9.02 14.44 8.20
CA ILE A 69 -7.92 14.11 7.29
C ILE A 69 -8.00 12.63 6.91
N LEU A 70 -7.59 12.32 5.68
CA LEU A 70 -7.40 10.93 5.23
C LEU A 70 -5.90 10.61 5.21
N LEU A 71 -5.47 9.69 6.07
CA LEU A 71 -4.09 9.21 6.14
C LEU A 71 -3.91 7.92 5.31
N LEU A 72 -3.17 8.02 4.21
CA LEU A 72 -2.85 6.90 3.32
C LEU A 72 -1.55 6.22 3.75
N LEU A 73 -1.62 4.92 4.00
CA LEU A 73 -0.53 4.08 4.49
C LEU A 73 -0.17 3.00 3.47
N PRO A 74 1.08 2.53 3.41
CA PRO A 74 1.45 1.45 2.49
C PRO A 74 0.93 0.10 2.97
N CYS A 75 0.64 -0.80 2.02
CA CYS A 75 0.40 -2.20 2.37
C CYS A 75 1.67 -2.84 2.97
N GLN A 76 1.47 -3.94 3.71
CA GLN A 76 2.52 -4.63 4.43
C GLN A 76 2.44 -6.14 4.18
N PRO A 77 3.58 -6.87 4.32
CA PRO A 77 3.57 -8.33 4.18
C PRO A 77 2.64 -9.00 5.19
N ARG A 78 2.61 -8.53 6.45
CA ARG A 78 1.75 -9.06 7.51
C ARG A 78 0.32 -8.56 7.33
N LYS A 79 -0.65 -9.47 7.42
CA LYS A 79 -2.08 -9.19 7.21
C LYS A 79 -2.94 -9.69 8.37
N PRO A 80 -3.99 -8.95 8.80
CA PRO A 80 -4.41 -7.62 8.32
C PRO A 80 -3.37 -6.54 8.64
N TYR A 81 -3.28 -5.50 7.79
CA TYR A 81 -2.15 -4.55 7.86
C TYR A 81 -2.06 -3.78 9.17
N ALA A 82 -3.19 -3.58 9.87
CA ALA A 82 -3.21 -2.97 11.20
C ALA A 82 -2.32 -3.68 12.24
N LEU A 83 -1.92 -4.93 11.99
CA LEU A 83 -0.99 -5.68 12.85
C LEU A 83 0.47 -5.61 12.38
N ALA A 84 0.75 -4.95 11.27
CA ALA A 84 2.11 -4.82 10.76
C ALA A 84 2.91 -3.84 11.64
N PRO A 85 4.21 -4.11 11.91
CA PRO A 85 5.02 -3.28 12.78
C PRO A 85 5.01 -1.79 12.44
N GLU A 86 5.08 -1.43 11.14
CA GLU A 86 5.04 -0.03 10.72
C GLU A 86 3.69 0.63 11.03
N HIS A 87 2.58 -0.07 10.83
CA HIS A 87 1.24 0.44 11.14
C HIS A 87 1.06 0.60 12.65
N LEU A 88 1.56 -0.33 13.44
CA LEU A 88 1.56 -0.24 14.90
C LEU A 88 2.40 0.94 15.40
N ALA A 89 3.57 1.19 14.80
CA ALA A 89 4.41 2.33 15.15
C ALA A 89 3.73 3.67 14.82
N ILE A 90 3.11 3.77 13.65
CA ILE A 90 2.35 4.96 13.24
C ILE A 90 1.17 5.20 14.17
N ASN A 91 0.36 4.16 14.44
CA ASN A 91 -0.75 4.27 15.38
C ASN A 91 -0.25 4.66 16.77
N GLY A 92 0.85 4.05 17.25
CA GLY A 92 1.44 4.39 18.54
C GLY A 92 1.89 5.86 18.63
N ALA A 93 2.49 6.40 17.58
CA ALA A 93 2.87 7.81 17.53
C ALA A 93 1.65 8.75 17.58
N LEU A 94 0.59 8.43 16.84
CA LEU A 94 -0.65 9.21 16.87
C LEU A 94 -1.35 9.13 18.24
N LEU A 95 -1.38 7.95 18.87
CA LEU A 95 -1.91 7.77 20.23
C LEU A 95 -1.09 8.56 21.26
N ALA A 96 0.24 8.53 21.15
CA ALA A 96 1.13 9.31 22.01
C ALA A 96 0.94 10.83 21.84
N ALA A 97 0.52 11.28 20.66
CA ALA A 97 0.14 12.66 20.38
C ALA A 97 -1.27 13.03 20.90
N GLY A 98 -1.98 12.11 21.56
CA GLY A 98 -3.28 12.36 22.18
C GLY A 98 -4.49 12.03 21.30
N PHE A 99 -4.30 11.47 20.10
CA PHE A 99 -5.41 10.90 19.34
C PHE A 99 -5.91 9.63 20.01
N ALA A 100 -7.21 9.38 19.95
CA ALA A 100 -7.82 8.15 20.45
C ALA A 100 -8.77 7.56 19.41
N PRO A 101 -8.89 6.22 19.29
CA PRO A 101 -9.90 5.63 18.42
C PRO A 101 -11.31 6.00 18.90
N THR A 102 -12.22 6.33 17.99
CA THR A 102 -13.61 6.67 18.35
C THR A 102 -14.42 5.46 18.81
N GLY A 103 -13.91 4.25 18.59
CA GLY A 103 -14.48 3.03 19.12
C GLY A 103 -13.48 1.88 19.16
N ARG A 104 -13.97 0.75 19.67
CA ARG A 104 -13.21 -0.50 19.67
C ARG A 104 -12.77 -0.86 18.25
N GLY A 105 -13.60 -0.66 17.23
CA GLY A 105 -13.38 -1.30 15.93
C GLY A 105 -13.87 -2.75 15.92
N ASP A 106 -13.78 -3.39 14.77
CA ASP A 106 -14.52 -4.62 14.44
C ASP A 106 -13.63 -5.86 14.29
N TRP A 107 -12.39 -5.84 14.81
CA TRP A 107 -11.48 -6.99 14.64
C TRP A 107 -12.07 -8.31 15.15
N PRO A 108 -11.80 -9.45 14.48
CA PRO A 108 -12.35 -10.75 14.84
C PRO A 108 -11.96 -11.15 16.27
N LYS A 109 -12.88 -11.78 17.01
CA LYS A 109 -12.60 -12.28 18.37
C LYS A 109 -11.48 -13.33 18.40
N GLN A 110 -11.35 -14.07 17.30
CA GLN A 110 -10.36 -15.13 17.09
C GLN A 110 -9.02 -14.60 16.59
N LEU A 111 -8.84 -13.28 16.46
CA LEU A 111 -7.59 -12.68 16.01
C LEU A 111 -6.51 -12.94 17.06
N ASP A 112 -5.52 -13.77 16.70
CA ASP A 112 -4.43 -14.17 17.58
C ASP A 112 -3.35 -13.09 17.65
N THR A 113 -3.44 -12.19 18.64
CA THR A 113 -2.46 -11.13 18.85
C THR A 113 -2.50 -10.55 20.26
N ASP A 114 -1.32 -10.25 20.79
CA ASP A 114 -1.03 -9.56 22.05
C ASP A 114 -1.03 -8.02 21.92
N VAL A 115 -1.27 -7.49 20.72
CA VAL A 115 -1.35 -6.04 20.46
C VAL A 115 -2.49 -5.41 21.25
N ALA A 116 -2.20 -4.29 21.90
CA ALA A 116 -3.16 -3.51 22.68
C ALA A 116 -4.39 -3.11 21.84
N PRO A 117 -5.62 -3.15 22.41
CA PRO A 117 -6.86 -2.86 21.69
C PRO A 117 -6.84 -1.56 20.88
N GLU A 118 -6.28 -0.50 21.44
CA GLU A 118 -6.26 0.84 20.84
C GLU A 118 -5.37 0.89 19.58
N LEU A 119 -4.27 0.13 19.57
CA LEU A 119 -3.31 0.06 18.45
C LEU A 119 -3.84 -0.72 17.25
N ARG A 120 -4.76 -1.66 17.49
CA ARG A 120 -5.40 -2.47 16.45
C ARG A 120 -6.82 -2.02 16.11
N SER A 121 -7.32 -0.95 16.71
CA SER A 121 -8.61 -0.40 16.32
C SER A 121 -8.54 0.11 14.88
N ASN A 122 -9.52 -0.26 14.09
CA ASN A 122 -9.73 0.25 12.75
C ASN A 122 -10.76 1.37 12.68
N ALA A 123 -11.27 1.83 13.82
CA ALA A 123 -12.09 3.04 13.88
C ALA A 123 -11.26 4.28 13.50
N PRO A 124 -11.90 5.39 13.10
CA PRO A 124 -11.23 6.68 13.01
C PRO A 124 -10.55 7.07 14.32
N LEU A 125 -9.50 7.89 14.23
CA LEU A 125 -8.87 8.49 15.40
C LEU A 125 -9.38 9.92 15.58
N LEU A 126 -9.58 10.38 16.80
CA LEU A 126 -10.11 11.71 17.10
C LEU A 126 -9.28 12.40 18.19
N ARG A 127 -9.03 13.70 18.00
CA ARG A 127 -8.47 14.61 19.02
C ARG A 127 -8.99 16.01 18.75
N ASP A 128 -9.57 16.65 19.76
CA ASP A 128 -10.00 18.07 19.71
C ASP A 128 -10.81 18.44 18.45
N GLY A 129 -11.73 17.56 18.04
CA GLY A 129 -12.59 17.77 16.86
C GLY A 129 -11.98 17.41 15.51
N LEU A 130 -10.66 17.14 15.45
CA LEU A 130 -10.00 16.62 14.23
C LEU A 130 -10.06 15.09 14.19
N ARG A 131 -10.69 14.56 13.14
CA ARG A 131 -10.73 13.14 12.81
C ARG A 131 -9.61 12.74 11.83
N ILE A 132 -9.02 11.57 12.05
CA ILE A 132 -8.12 10.89 11.12
C ILE A 132 -8.79 9.59 10.67
N ASP A 133 -9.25 9.57 9.42
CA ASP A 133 -9.55 8.33 8.74
C ASP A 133 -8.26 7.76 8.15
N ARG A 134 -8.18 6.44 8.03
CA ARG A 134 -6.98 5.77 7.53
C ARG A 134 -7.35 4.87 6.37
N ALA A 135 -6.50 4.80 5.36
CA ALA A 135 -6.65 3.85 4.26
C ALA A 135 -5.28 3.31 3.83
N VAL A 136 -5.27 2.08 3.30
CA VAL A 136 -4.05 1.42 2.84
C VAL A 136 -4.00 1.43 1.32
N ILE A 137 -2.92 1.95 0.74
CA ILE A 137 -2.63 1.80 -0.68
C ILE A 137 -2.10 0.39 -0.87
N SER A 138 -2.74 -0.39 -1.72
CA SER A 138 -2.54 -1.82 -1.78
C SER A 138 -2.75 -2.36 -3.18
N GLU A 139 -1.93 -3.30 -3.60
CA GLU A 139 -2.13 -4.06 -4.82
C GLU A 139 -2.74 -5.43 -4.47
N PRO A 140 -3.75 -5.93 -5.21
CA PRO A 140 -4.42 -5.30 -6.36
C PRO A 140 -5.60 -4.39 -5.96
N PHE A 141 -5.90 -4.17 -4.68
CA PHE A 141 -7.14 -3.52 -4.24
C PHE A 141 -7.23 -2.00 -4.46
N GLY A 142 -6.13 -1.34 -4.83
CA GLY A 142 -6.03 0.10 -4.96
C GLY A 142 -5.97 0.78 -3.60
N LEU A 143 -7.14 1.07 -3.03
CA LEU A 143 -7.32 1.76 -1.76
C LEU A 143 -8.16 0.90 -0.83
N VAL A 144 -7.68 0.62 0.38
CA VAL A 144 -8.38 -0.19 1.39
C VAL A 144 -8.67 0.68 2.60
N PRO A 145 -9.90 1.20 2.78
CA PRO A 145 -10.30 1.91 3.98
C PRO A 145 -10.06 1.04 5.24
N TYR A 146 -9.63 1.64 6.34
CA TYR A 146 -9.39 0.89 7.59
C TYR A 146 -10.66 0.22 8.10
N GLU A 147 -11.81 0.84 7.89
CA GLU A 147 -13.13 0.31 8.17
C GLU A 147 -13.36 -1.05 7.52
N ALA A 148 -12.70 -1.31 6.38
CA ALA A 148 -12.76 -2.57 5.64
C ALA A 148 -11.55 -3.50 5.89
N ILE A 149 -10.63 -3.16 6.81
CA ILE A 149 -9.37 -3.91 7.00
C ILE A 149 -9.57 -5.28 7.65
N TYR A 150 -10.60 -5.41 8.50
CA TYR A 150 -10.93 -6.65 9.19
C TYR A 150 -12.11 -7.36 8.53
N HIS A 151 -13.22 -6.66 8.32
CA HIS A 151 -14.37 -7.18 7.61
C HIS A 151 -14.77 -6.29 6.44
N TRP A 152 -15.33 -6.90 5.41
CA TRP A 152 -16.00 -6.21 4.31
C TRP A 152 -17.33 -6.91 4.07
N HIS A 153 -18.44 -6.16 4.06
CA HIS A 153 -19.80 -6.70 4.06
C HIS A 153 -20.06 -7.79 5.12
N GLY A 154 -19.52 -7.61 6.32
CA GLY A 154 -19.73 -8.52 7.47
C GLY A 154 -18.96 -9.84 7.39
N VAL A 155 -18.15 -10.07 6.36
CA VAL A 155 -17.26 -11.24 6.25
C VAL A 155 -15.79 -10.83 6.36
N LEU A 156 -14.90 -11.77 6.66
CA LEU A 156 -13.47 -11.51 6.75
C LEU A 156 -12.96 -10.87 5.46
N SER A 157 -12.31 -9.71 5.60
CA SER A 157 -11.87 -8.88 4.48
C SER A 157 -10.94 -9.67 3.54
N PRO A 158 -11.15 -9.59 2.22
CA PRO A 158 -10.27 -10.25 1.25
C PRO A 158 -8.88 -9.58 1.21
N CYS A 159 -8.78 -8.33 1.65
CA CYS A 159 -7.50 -7.60 1.76
C CYS A 159 -6.53 -8.23 2.77
N ALA A 160 -7.04 -9.08 3.67
CA ALA A 160 -6.22 -9.81 4.63
C ALA A 160 -5.86 -11.24 4.17
N ARG A 161 -6.29 -11.65 2.96
CA ARG A 161 -6.26 -13.05 2.50
C ARG A 161 -5.43 -13.30 1.24
N TYR A 162 -4.61 -12.36 0.80
CA TYR A 162 -3.86 -12.48 -0.46
C TYR A 162 -2.34 -12.40 -0.24
N ASP A 163 -1.54 -12.64 -1.27
CA ASP A 163 -0.12 -12.28 -1.30
C ASP A 163 0.28 -11.60 -2.61
N ASP A 164 1.13 -10.57 -2.51
CA ASP A 164 1.60 -9.78 -3.66
C ASP A 164 3.01 -9.20 -3.43
N PRO A 165 4.05 -9.97 -3.75
CA PRO A 165 5.39 -9.44 -3.92
C PRO A 165 5.69 -9.07 -5.39
N GLY A 166 4.71 -9.13 -6.29
CA GLY A 166 4.88 -9.18 -7.74
C GLY A 166 5.38 -7.89 -8.39
N LEU A 167 5.15 -6.72 -7.77
CA LEU A 167 5.52 -5.42 -8.34
C LEU A 167 6.91 -4.89 -7.92
N PHE A 168 7.74 -5.71 -7.29
CA PHE A 168 9.03 -5.27 -6.74
C PHE A 168 10.23 -5.89 -7.47
N GLU A 169 10.65 -5.32 -8.62
CA GLU A 169 11.81 -5.81 -9.40
C GLU A 169 13.08 -5.95 -8.55
N HIS A 170 13.29 -5.04 -7.60
CA HIS A 170 14.46 -5.04 -6.72
C HIS A 170 14.53 -6.27 -5.80
N ARG A 171 13.41 -6.95 -5.56
CA ARG A 171 13.37 -8.22 -4.82
C ARG A 171 13.90 -9.38 -5.64
N GLY A 172 14.25 -9.15 -6.90
CA GLY A 172 14.85 -10.17 -7.75
C GLY A 172 13.87 -11.27 -8.15
N LEU A 173 12.56 -10.99 -8.06
CA LEU A 173 11.51 -11.93 -8.45
C LEU A 173 11.28 -11.81 -9.95
N GLY A 174 11.48 -12.92 -10.67
CA GLY A 174 11.05 -13.10 -12.05
C GLY A 174 9.82 -13.98 -12.08
N ALA A 175 9.34 -14.31 -13.27
CA ALA A 175 8.18 -15.18 -13.44
C ALA A 175 8.51 -16.49 -14.17
N PRO A 176 9.63 -17.19 -13.89
CA PRO A 176 10.05 -18.34 -14.70
C PRO A 176 9.01 -19.47 -14.75
N TRP A 177 8.08 -19.54 -13.77
CA TRP A 177 6.97 -20.51 -13.79
C TRP A 177 5.91 -20.21 -14.86
N ARG A 178 5.90 -19.02 -15.45
CA ARG A 178 4.99 -18.65 -16.54
C ARG A 178 5.58 -18.97 -17.90
N GLU A 179 4.71 -19.25 -18.86
CA GLU A 179 5.11 -19.53 -20.25
C GLU A 179 5.43 -18.26 -21.03
N ASP A 180 4.78 -17.15 -20.68
CA ASP A 180 4.96 -15.82 -21.26
C ASP A 180 6.04 -14.98 -20.53
N SER A 181 6.80 -15.58 -19.62
CA SER A 181 7.85 -14.85 -18.91
C SER A 181 9.02 -14.53 -19.82
N THR A 182 9.46 -13.29 -19.76
CA THR A 182 10.68 -12.81 -20.42
C THR A 182 11.80 -12.50 -19.43
N SER A 183 11.59 -12.83 -18.16
CA SER A 183 12.56 -12.57 -17.10
C SER A 183 13.84 -13.38 -17.30
N VAL A 184 14.98 -12.78 -16.94
CA VAL A 184 16.30 -13.38 -17.13
C VAL A 184 16.94 -13.61 -15.77
N ALA A 185 17.33 -14.86 -15.50
CA ALA A 185 18.08 -15.22 -14.31
C ALA A 185 19.44 -14.51 -14.27
N ARG A 186 19.81 -14.04 -13.07
CA ARG A 186 21.13 -13.50 -12.74
C ARG A 186 21.99 -14.58 -12.10
N ALA A 187 23.30 -14.33 -12.04
CA ALA A 187 24.27 -15.25 -11.44
C ALA A 187 24.04 -15.50 -9.93
N ASP A 188 23.42 -14.54 -9.23
CA ASP A 188 23.08 -14.62 -7.81
C ASP A 188 21.76 -15.36 -7.53
N GLY A 189 21.13 -15.96 -8.54
CA GLY A 189 19.85 -16.67 -8.44
C GLY A 189 18.61 -15.76 -8.46
N THR A 190 18.79 -14.44 -8.44
CA THR A 190 17.69 -13.49 -8.67
C THR A 190 17.32 -13.42 -10.15
N HIS A 191 16.23 -12.76 -10.47
CA HIS A 191 15.81 -12.48 -11.84
C HIS A 191 15.73 -10.98 -12.09
N ARG A 192 16.05 -10.60 -13.33
CA ARG A 192 15.77 -9.28 -13.89
C ARG A 192 14.52 -9.38 -14.74
N TRP A 193 13.62 -8.41 -14.63
CA TRP A 193 12.44 -8.34 -15.48
C TRP A 193 12.82 -8.13 -16.95
N GLY A 194 12.16 -8.87 -17.83
CA GLY A 194 12.22 -8.67 -19.28
C GLY A 194 11.10 -7.75 -19.76
N ASP A 195 10.85 -7.78 -21.06
CA ASP A 195 9.87 -6.91 -21.71
C ASP A 195 8.43 -7.18 -21.26
N ALA A 196 8.03 -8.44 -21.10
CA ALA A 196 6.68 -8.81 -20.65
C ALA A 196 6.40 -8.33 -19.22
N GLU A 197 7.33 -8.57 -18.28
CA GLU A 197 7.18 -8.13 -16.89
C GLU A 197 7.16 -6.60 -16.78
N ARG A 198 8.02 -5.89 -17.53
CA ARG A 198 8.05 -4.42 -17.53
C ARG A 198 6.81 -3.80 -18.17
N ALA A 199 6.31 -4.42 -19.24
CA ALA A 199 5.07 -4.02 -19.89
C ALA A 199 3.88 -4.15 -18.94
N ALA A 200 3.75 -5.31 -18.31
CA ALA A 200 2.68 -5.59 -17.35
C ALA A 200 2.79 -4.74 -16.07
N TYR A 201 4.01 -4.43 -15.61
CA TYR A 201 4.21 -3.52 -14.49
C TYR A 201 3.63 -2.13 -14.78
N VAL A 202 3.91 -1.55 -15.96
CA VAL A 202 3.37 -0.23 -16.31
C VAL A 202 1.84 -0.26 -16.41
N GLU A 203 1.30 -1.34 -16.98
CA GLU A 203 -0.15 -1.53 -17.11
C GLU A 203 -0.84 -1.62 -15.74
N ALA A 204 -0.40 -2.55 -14.89
CA ALA A 204 -0.93 -2.70 -13.53
C ALA A 204 -0.75 -1.40 -12.73
N HIS A 205 0.41 -0.74 -12.87
CA HIS A 205 0.70 0.50 -12.18
C HIS A 205 -0.31 1.60 -12.51
N ASN A 206 -0.49 1.86 -13.81
CA ASN A 206 -1.30 2.97 -14.28
C ASN A 206 -2.80 2.70 -14.09
N ARG A 207 -3.25 1.45 -14.22
CA ARG A 207 -4.62 1.06 -13.87
C ARG A 207 -4.91 1.31 -12.39
N LEU A 208 -4.04 0.86 -11.49
CA LEU A 208 -4.18 1.10 -10.05
C LEU A 208 -4.13 2.59 -9.70
N ALA A 209 -3.22 3.36 -10.29
CA ALA A 209 -3.16 4.80 -10.05
C ALA A 209 -4.46 5.51 -10.50
N THR A 210 -5.08 5.05 -11.58
CA THR A 210 -6.37 5.57 -12.05
C THR A 210 -7.51 5.23 -11.09
N GLU A 211 -7.58 3.98 -10.61
CA GLU A 211 -8.59 3.56 -9.64
C GLU A 211 -8.45 4.30 -8.30
N ILE A 212 -7.22 4.46 -7.81
CA ILE A 212 -6.94 5.23 -6.59
C ILE A 212 -7.33 6.70 -6.78
N ALA A 213 -6.99 7.31 -7.92
CA ALA A 213 -7.32 8.70 -8.20
C ALA A 213 -8.84 8.92 -8.20
N ALA A 214 -9.60 8.04 -8.89
CA ALA A 214 -11.05 8.14 -8.95
C ALA A 214 -11.71 8.03 -7.55
N ALA A 215 -11.25 7.08 -6.73
CA ALA A 215 -11.76 6.94 -5.37
C ALA A 215 -11.42 8.17 -4.49
N LEU A 216 -10.18 8.63 -4.52
CA LEU A 216 -9.74 9.77 -3.71
C LEU A 216 -10.38 11.09 -4.16
N GLU A 217 -10.56 11.30 -5.46
CA GLU A 217 -11.20 12.51 -5.99
C GLU A 217 -12.65 12.62 -5.51
N ARG A 218 -13.40 11.51 -5.52
CA ARG A 218 -14.75 11.47 -4.96
C ARG A 218 -14.76 11.77 -3.46
N LEU A 219 -13.83 11.17 -2.73
CA LEU A 219 -13.76 11.30 -1.28
C LEU A 219 -13.20 12.66 -0.83
N ALA A 220 -12.56 13.43 -1.71
CA ALA A 220 -11.82 14.63 -1.36
C ALA A 220 -12.65 15.68 -0.61
N SER A 221 -13.94 15.84 -0.95
CA SER A 221 -14.81 16.82 -0.29
C SER A 221 -15.13 16.50 1.17
N HIS A 222 -14.82 15.28 1.64
CA HIS A 222 -15.01 14.89 3.04
C HIS A 222 -13.80 15.22 3.92
N TYR A 223 -12.70 15.67 3.33
CA TYR A 223 -11.42 15.84 4.01
C TYR A 223 -10.82 17.22 3.77
N ASP A 224 -10.27 17.82 4.82
CA ASP A 224 -9.48 19.04 4.72
C ASP A 224 -8.14 18.78 4.00
N ALA A 225 -7.63 17.55 4.14
CA ALA A 225 -6.42 17.09 3.46
C ALA A 225 -6.38 15.57 3.30
N ILE A 226 -5.80 15.12 2.19
CA ILE A 226 -5.41 13.73 1.99
C ILE A 226 -3.89 13.66 2.06
N VAL A 227 -3.38 12.95 3.06
CA VAL A 227 -1.95 12.84 3.35
C VAL A 227 -1.52 11.40 3.20
N SER A 228 -0.49 11.13 2.41
CA SER A 228 0.15 9.82 2.36
C SER A 228 1.41 9.80 3.18
N TYR A 229 1.62 8.74 3.94
CA TYR A 229 2.88 8.47 4.63
C TYR A 229 3.52 7.22 4.03
N THR A 230 4.29 7.39 2.95
CA THR A 230 4.86 6.32 2.13
C THR A 230 6.34 6.54 1.79
N THR A 231 7.13 5.47 1.85
CA THR A 231 8.58 5.50 1.61
C THR A 231 8.92 5.54 0.11
N THR A 232 10.17 5.84 -0.20
CA THR A 232 10.70 5.81 -1.58
C THR A 232 11.05 4.42 -2.08
N THR A 233 11.04 3.40 -1.23
CA THR A 233 11.42 2.03 -1.61
C THR A 233 10.22 1.20 -2.05
N LEU A 234 9.01 1.71 -1.85
CA LEU A 234 7.76 1.03 -2.15
C LEU A 234 7.05 1.63 -3.37
N THR A 235 6.35 0.76 -4.12
CA THR A 235 5.48 1.13 -5.25
C THR A 235 4.36 2.09 -4.83
N HIS A 236 3.94 2.04 -3.56
CA HIS A 236 2.94 2.94 -2.99
C HIS A 236 3.15 4.43 -3.33
N ARG A 237 4.39 4.92 -3.20
CA ARG A 237 4.70 6.33 -3.50
C ARG A 237 4.61 6.64 -4.99
N SER A 238 4.94 5.68 -5.86
CA SER A 238 4.89 5.90 -7.31
C SER A 238 3.46 5.97 -7.85
N PHE A 239 2.51 5.27 -7.22
CA PHE A 239 1.08 5.43 -7.55
C PHE A 239 0.56 6.83 -7.26
N LEU A 240 1.13 7.54 -6.28
CA LEU A 240 0.63 8.84 -5.87
C LEU A 240 1.35 10.00 -6.53
N ALA A 241 2.68 9.93 -6.56
CA ALA A 241 3.51 11.04 -6.99
C ALA A 241 3.29 11.37 -8.47
N ASP A 242 3.39 12.64 -8.81
CA ASP A 242 3.43 13.11 -10.19
C ASP A 242 4.85 12.97 -10.79
N HIS A 243 5.03 13.42 -12.03
CA HIS A 243 6.34 13.41 -12.68
C HIS A 243 7.43 14.15 -11.89
N ALA A 244 7.13 15.35 -11.36
CA ALA A 244 8.10 16.14 -10.62
C ALA A 244 8.46 15.49 -9.28
N GLY A 245 7.45 15.02 -8.54
CA GLY A 245 7.60 14.33 -7.27
C GLY A 245 8.43 13.05 -7.39
N ARG A 246 8.18 12.22 -8.43
CA ARG A 246 9.00 11.03 -8.70
C ARG A 246 10.47 11.40 -8.97
N ARG A 247 10.74 12.45 -9.75
CA ARG A 247 12.12 12.94 -9.96
C ARG A 247 12.79 13.38 -8.67
N ALA A 248 12.08 14.13 -7.83
CA ALA A 248 12.62 14.66 -6.58
C ALA A 248 13.11 13.55 -5.63
N VAL A 249 12.49 12.38 -5.66
CA VAL A 249 12.88 11.22 -4.84
C VAL A 249 13.57 10.09 -5.61
N ARG A 250 13.99 10.36 -6.86
CA ARG A 250 14.70 9.40 -7.73
C ARG A 250 13.91 8.14 -8.07
N LEU A 251 12.58 8.25 -8.15
CA LEU A 251 11.72 7.19 -8.67
C LEU A 251 11.68 7.24 -10.21
N PRO A 252 11.56 6.07 -10.88
CA PRO A 252 11.37 6.03 -12.33
C PRO A 252 10.08 6.75 -12.75
N ASN A 253 10.13 7.45 -13.88
CA ASN A 253 8.94 8.03 -14.52
C ASN A 253 8.39 7.19 -15.67
N ALA A 254 9.14 6.17 -16.09
CA ALA A 254 8.82 5.33 -17.22
C ALA A 254 9.57 4.01 -17.11
N ARG A 255 9.10 3.01 -17.87
CA ARG A 255 9.84 1.78 -18.16
C ARG A 255 9.96 1.60 -19.67
N THR A 256 11.05 0.98 -20.11
CA THR A 256 11.22 0.57 -21.50
C THR A 256 10.91 -0.93 -21.61
N ALA A 257 9.96 -1.27 -22.47
CA ALA A 257 9.56 -2.64 -22.77
C ALA A 257 9.41 -2.80 -24.28
N GLY A 258 10.13 -3.74 -24.89
CA GLY A 258 10.10 -4.00 -26.33
C GLY A 258 10.57 -2.79 -27.16
N GLY A 259 11.54 -2.03 -26.64
CA GLY A 259 12.02 -0.79 -27.26
C GLY A 259 11.08 0.42 -27.10
N VAL A 260 9.88 0.24 -26.52
CA VAL A 260 8.90 1.32 -26.32
C VAL A 260 9.05 1.90 -24.91
N HIS A 261 9.20 3.22 -24.83
CA HIS A 261 9.14 3.96 -23.56
C HIS A 261 7.68 4.15 -23.14
N ARG A 262 7.32 3.59 -21.98
CA ARG A 262 5.97 3.69 -21.41
C ARG A 262 6.00 4.48 -20.11
N ARG A 263 5.19 5.52 -20.03
CA ARG A 263 5.12 6.43 -18.86
C ARG A 263 4.41 5.75 -17.69
N LEU A 264 4.92 6.03 -16.48
CA LEU A 264 4.21 5.78 -15.23
C LEU A 264 3.39 7.02 -14.89
N VAL A 265 2.13 6.80 -14.54
CA VAL A 265 1.16 7.84 -14.16
C VAL A 265 0.81 7.63 -12.70
N GLY A 266 0.82 8.70 -11.91
CA GLY A 266 0.36 8.68 -10.52
C GLY A 266 -0.88 9.54 -10.31
N VAL A 267 -1.49 9.45 -9.12
CA VAL A 267 -2.67 10.20 -8.72
C VAL A 267 -2.47 11.70 -8.94
N ASN A 268 -1.33 12.26 -8.51
CA ASN A 268 -1.06 13.69 -8.70
C ASN A 268 -0.70 14.07 -10.15
N ASP A 269 -0.46 13.12 -11.07
CA ASP A 269 -0.47 13.42 -12.51
C ASP A 269 -1.90 13.57 -13.05
N LEU A 270 -2.87 12.86 -12.45
CA LEU A 270 -4.28 12.82 -12.88
C LEU A 270 -5.11 13.94 -12.23
N VAL A 271 -4.94 14.13 -10.92
CA VAL A 271 -5.60 15.15 -10.11
C VAL A 271 -4.51 15.92 -9.34
N PRO A 272 -3.96 17.00 -9.93
CA PRO A 272 -2.81 17.70 -9.38
C PRO A 272 -3.06 18.23 -7.96
N GLY A 273 -2.15 17.88 -7.04
CA GLY A 273 -2.20 18.35 -5.66
C GLY A 273 -3.24 17.65 -4.77
N LEU A 274 -3.91 16.61 -5.26
CA LEU A 274 -4.91 15.87 -4.47
C LEU A 274 -4.31 15.25 -3.22
N VAL A 275 -3.09 14.70 -3.31
CA VAL A 275 -2.44 14.00 -2.20
C VAL A 275 -1.12 14.67 -1.82
N GLU A 276 -1.00 15.09 -0.57
CA GLU A 276 0.28 15.45 0.04
C GLU A 276 1.07 14.19 0.39
N ILE A 277 2.33 14.09 -0.03
CA ILE A 277 3.13 12.86 0.16
C ILE A 277 4.27 13.11 1.15
N LEU A 278 4.16 12.48 2.32
CA LEU A 278 5.16 12.41 3.36
C LEU A 278 5.91 11.06 3.34
N PRO A 279 7.16 11.02 3.82
CA PRO A 279 8.00 12.18 4.12
C PRO A 279 8.30 13.02 2.87
N ALA A 280 8.47 14.33 3.03
CA ALA A 280 8.83 15.21 1.92
C ALA A 280 10.27 14.91 1.44
N PRO A 281 10.66 15.31 0.21
CA PRO A 281 12.03 15.10 -0.26
C PRO A 281 13.11 15.66 0.69
N ALA A 282 12.84 16.80 1.34
CA ALA A 282 13.76 17.41 2.30
C ALA A 282 13.95 16.56 3.58
N ASP A 283 12.87 15.95 4.09
CA ASP A 283 12.95 15.06 5.27
C ASP A 283 13.81 13.83 4.96
N LEU A 284 13.64 13.27 3.76
CA LEU A 284 14.44 12.13 3.30
C LEU A 284 15.92 12.49 3.17
N ASP A 285 16.24 13.70 2.71
CA ASP A 285 17.63 14.17 2.62
C ASP A 285 18.24 14.44 3.99
N ALA A 286 17.47 15.01 4.93
CA ALA A 286 17.89 15.17 6.31
C ALA A 286 18.18 13.83 6.98
N LEU A 287 17.31 12.84 6.80
CA LEU A 287 17.51 11.50 7.35
C LEU A 287 18.71 10.80 6.70
N ARG A 288 18.92 10.93 5.38
CA ARG A 288 20.14 10.44 4.73
C ARG A 288 21.40 11.06 5.31
N ALA A 289 21.37 12.36 5.63
CA ALA A 289 22.50 13.03 6.24
C ALA A 289 22.78 12.48 7.66
N ALA A 290 21.72 12.20 8.43
CA ALA A 290 21.83 11.63 9.78
C ALA A 290 22.26 10.14 9.77
N SER A 291 21.81 9.35 8.80
CA SER A 291 22.02 7.89 8.74
C SER A 291 23.21 7.44 7.88
N GLY A 292 24.22 8.29 7.68
CA GLY A 292 25.43 7.91 6.93
C GLY A 292 25.16 7.62 5.44
N ARG A 293 24.22 8.34 4.82
CA ARG A 293 23.80 8.30 3.40
C ARG A 293 22.95 7.10 2.97
N ARG A 294 22.59 6.17 3.87
CA ARG A 294 21.65 5.08 3.57
C ARG A 294 20.38 5.27 4.40
N LEU A 295 19.22 5.14 3.75
CA LEU A 295 17.95 5.12 4.46
C LEU A 295 17.76 3.74 5.12
N PRO A 296 17.21 3.68 6.34
CA PRO A 296 16.86 2.41 6.99
C PRO A 296 15.79 1.65 6.18
N GLN A 297 15.74 0.33 6.39
CA GLN A 297 14.79 -0.55 5.70
C GLN A 297 13.35 -0.31 6.19
N GLU A 298 13.17 -0.13 7.50
CA GLU A 298 11.91 0.20 8.17
C GLU A 298 11.80 1.71 8.36
N LEU A 299 11.66 2.42 7.25
CA LEU A 299 11.76 3.87 7.25
C LEU A 299 10.58 4.53 7.98
N LEU A 300 9.38 3.94 7.92
CA LEU A 300 8.18 4.58 8.47
C LEU A 300 8.06 4.48 9.98
N SER A 301 8.80 3.56 10.61
CA SER A 301 8.90 3.44 12.06
C SER A 301 10.04 4.27 12.65
N ASP A 302 10.81 5.00 11.82
CA ASP A 302 11.86 5.88 12.30
C ASP A 302 11.26 7.04 13.13
N PRO A 303 11.73 7.25 14.37
CA PRO A 303 11.19 8.29 15.25
C PRO A 303 11.17 9.68 14.62
N LEU A 304 12.19 10.06 13.85
CA LEU A 304 12.24 11.38 13.21
C LEU A 304 11.09 11.54 12.22
N LEU A 305 10.76 10.50 11.46
CA LEU A 305 9.70 10.57 10.47
C LEU A 305 8.31 10.45 11.09
N LEU A 306 8.17 9.69 12.18
CA LEU A 306 6.95 9.67 13.00
C LEU A 306 6.67 11.04 13.60
N ASP A 307 7.68 11.71 14.15
CA ASP A 307 7.55 13.08 14.66
C ASP A 307 7.14 14.06 13.56
N ARG A 308 7.67 13.90 12.34
CA ARG A 308 7.27 14.71 11.17
C ARG A 308 5.82 14.47 10.75
N LEU A 309 5.36 13.22 10.78
CA LEU A 309 3.96 12.88 10.53
C LEU A 309 3.05 13.56 11.56
N VAL A 310 3.34 13.38 12.85
CA VAL A 310 2.56 13.98 13.94
C VAL A 310 2.54 15.50 13.82
N ALA A 311 3.70 16.14 13.62
CA ALA A 311 3.79 17.58 13.46
C ALA A 311 2.97 18.10 12.27
N ARG A 312 2.91 17.34 11.16
CA ARG A 312 2.09 17.73 10.01
C ARG A 312 0.59 17.62 10.32
N VAL A 313 0.18 16.55 11.00
CA VAL A 313 -1.20 16.38 11.47
C VAL A 313 -1.61 17.50 12.42
N ASP A 314 -0.74 17.86 13.38
CA ASP A 314 -0.97 18.98 14.30
C ASP A 314 -1.12 20.32 13.56
N ALA A 315 -0.28 20.55 12.55
CA ALA A 315 -0.38 21.76 11.72
C ALA A 315 -1.69 21.82 10.93
N LEU A 316 -2.20 20.68 10.46
CA LEU A 316 -3.52 20.60 9.81
C LEU A 316 -4.65 20.87 10.82
N ALA A 317 -4.52 20.40 12.06
CA ALA A 317 -5.51 20.67 13.12
C ALA A 317 -5.63 22.17 13.47
N ALA A 318 -4.55 22.93 13.31
CA ALA A 318 -4.47 24.34 13.68
C ALA A 318 -4.83 25.33 12.55
N ALA A 319 -4.88 24.88 11.29
CA ALA A 319 -5.15 25.72 10.11
C ALA A 319 -6.64 25.95 9.90
#